data_AF-A0A948ZT98-F1
#
_entry.id   AF-A0A948ZT98-F1
#
_cell.length_a   1.000
_cell.length_b   1.000
_cell.length_c   1.000
_cell.angle_alpha   90.00
_cell.angle_beta   90.00
_cell.angle_gamma   90.00
#
_symmetry.space_group_name_H-M   'P 1'
#
loop_
_entity.id
_entity.type
_entity.pdbx_description
1 polymer ?
#
loop_
_entity_poly.entity_id
_entity_poly.type
_entity_poly.pdbx_seq_one_letter_code
_entity_poly.pdbx_strand_id
1 'polypeptide(L)'
;MKKIYILPLLIIIGVSFVSLATAAEITNPLGNTKDIKTLITKIADGVVVIIGPIATIMLIVAGILYLTSAGNPERINNAKTALIYAVIGIAVAISAKGVAEFIGTTLK
;
A
#
# COMPACT_ATOMS: atom_id res chain seq x y z
N MET A 1 38.52 -19.15 18.70
CA MET A 1 37.15 -19.68 18.86
C MET A 1 36.05 -18.82 18.23
N LYS A 2 36.25 -17.50 17.98
CA LYS A 2 35.21 -16.59 17.41
C LYS A 2 34.85 -16.81 15.92
N LYS A 3 35.68 -17.52 15.15
CA LYS A 3 35.51 -17.69 13.69
C LYS A 3 34.56 -18.83 13.28
N ILE A 4 34.21 -19.75 14.19
CA ILE A 4 33.39 -20.93 13.87
C ILE A 4 31.88 -20.61 13.76
N TYR A 5 31.40 -19.55 14.44
CA TYR A 5 30.00 -19.09 14.37
C TYR A 5 29.71 -18.17 13.18
N ILE A 6 30.75 -17.68 12.49
CA ILE A 6 30.59 -16.74 11.36
C ILE A 6 30.13 -17.48 10.09
N LEU A 7 30.51 -18.75 9.94
CA LEU A 7 30.19 -19.57 8.78
C LEU A 7 28.67 -19.87 8.62
N PRO A 8 27.94 -20.32 9.65
CA PRO A 8 26.49 -20.52 9.53
C PRO A 8 25.72 -19.20 9.38
N LEU A 9 26.20 -18.10 9.98
CA LEU A 9 25.59 -16.79 9.86
C LEU A 9 25.68 -16.24 8.42
N LEU A 10 26.83 -16.44 7.76
CA LEU A 10 27.06 -16.01 6.38
C LEU A 10 26.23 -16.84 5.38
N ILE A 11 26.00 -18.13 5.68
CA ILE A 11 25.10 -18.99 4.90
C ILE A 11 23.66 -18.47 5.02
N ILE A 12 23.16 -18.18 6.22
CA ILE A 12 21.79 -17.66 6.43
C ILE A 12 21.57 -16.34 5.67
N ILE A 13 22.53 -15.42 5.74
CA ILE A 13 22.48 -14.14 4.99
C ILE A 13 22.51 -14.42 3.48
N GLY A 14 23.36 -15.33 3.01
CA GLY A 14 23.42 -15.74 1.61
C GLY A 14 22.12 -16.34 1.08
N VAL A 15 21.41 -17.15 1.88
CA VAL A 15 20.12 -17.74 1.49
C VAL A 15 19.03 -16.67 1.38
N SER A 16 19.07 -15.63 2.21
CA SER A 16 18.16 -14.47 2.11
C SER A 16 18.41 -13.63 0.85
N PHE A 17 19.67 -13.50 0.41
CA PHE A 17 20.02 -12.77 -0.82
C PHE A 17 19.57 -13.50 -2.10
N VAL A 18 19.57 -14.84 -2.11
CA VAL A 18 19.11 -15.63 -3.26
C VAL A 18 17.59 -15.52 -3.47
N SER A 19 16.80 -15.38 -2.39
CA SER A 19 15.34 -15.20 -2.50
C SER A 19 14.92 -13.84 -3.09
N LEU A 20 15.83 -12.88 -3.19
CA LEU A 20 15.56 -11.56 -3.79
C LEU A 20 15.88 -11.52 -5.30
N ALA A 21 16.56 -12.55 -5.82
CA ALA A 21 16.98 -12.64 -7.22
C ALA A 21 15.94 -13.29 -8.14
N THR A 22 14.65 -13.35 -7.74
CA THR A 22 13.62 -13.73 -8.70
C THR A 22 13.55 -12.66 -9.78
N ALA A 23 13.78 -13.07 -11.03
CA ALA A 23 13.53 -12.21 -12.17
C ALA A 23 12.08 -11.72 -12.07
N ALA A 24 11.89 -10.41 -11.90
CA ALA A 24 10.58 -9.81 -11.94
C ALA A 24 10.12 -9.86 -13.39
N GLU A 25 9.39 -10.91 -13.77
CA GLU A 25 8.58 -10.84 -14.96
C GLU A 25 7.64 -9.64 -14.78
N ILE A 26 7.71 -8.66 -15.68
CA ILE A 26 6.73 -7.57 -15.75
C ILE A 26 5.43 -8.20 -16.26
N THR A 27 4.77 -8.91 -15.35
CA THR A 27 3.44 -9.47 -15.56
C THR A 27 2.50 -8.29 -15.67
N ASN A 28 1.73 -8.22 -16.76
CA ASN A 28 0.71 -7.19 -16.90
C ASN A 28 -0.17 -7.21 -15.64
N PRO A 29 -0.18 -6.13 -14.82
CA PRO A 29 -0.93 -6.09 -13.57
C PRO A 29 -2.44 -6.23 -13.81
N LEU A 30 -2.88 -6.04 -15.06
CA LEU A 30 -4.26 -6.23 -15.48
C LEU A 30 -4.51 -7.65 -16.01
N GLY A 31 -3.49 -8.39 -16.45
CA GLY A 31 -3.62 -9.71 -17.10
C GLY A 31 -4.37 -9.66 -18.45
N ASN A 32 -4.66 -10.83 -19.03
CA ASN A 32 -5.45 -10.92 -20.28
C ASN A 32 -6.95 -10.90 -19.96
N THR A 33 -7.54 -9.71 -19.91
CA THR A 33 -8.94 -9.51 -19.54
C THR A 33 -9.79 -9.36 -20.80
N LYS A 34 -10.54 -10.42 -21.13
CA LYS A 34 -11.50 -10.41 -22.25
C LYS A 34 -12.83 -9.74 -21.88
N ASP A 35 -13.11 -9.60 -20.59
CA ASP A 35 -14.35 -9.03 -20.06
C ASP A 35 -14.13 -7.66 -19.42
N ILE A 36 -14.95 -6.69 -19.82
CA ILE A 36 -14.93 -5.32 -19.28
C ILE A 36 -15.19 -5.28 -17.76
N LYS A 37 -16.00 -6.22 -17.26
CA LYS A 37 -16.22 -6.40 -15.82
C LYS A 37 -14.90 -6.72 -15.09
N THR A 38 -14.16 -7.70 -15.58
CA THR A 38 -12.90 -8.14 -14.98
C THR A 38 -11.83 -7.04 -15.08
N LEU A 39 -11.84 -6.24 -16.15
CA LEU A 39 -11.00 -5.05 -16.28
C LEU A 39 -11.26 -4.04 -15.15
N ILE A 40 -12.53 -3.64 -14.96
CA ILE A 40 -12.90 -2.62 -13.98
C ILE A 40 -12.58 -3.09 -12.56
N THR A 41 -12.90 -4.34 -12.22
CA THR A 41 -12.57 -4.91 -10.90
C THR A 41 -11.07 -4.94 -10.66
N LYS A 42 -10.25 -5.35 -11.64
CA LYS A 42 -8.79 -5.37 -11.48
C LYS A 42 -8.17 -3.98 -11.36
N ILE A 43 -8.69 -2.99 -12.08
CA ILE A 43 -8.25 -1.61 -11.94
C ILE A 43 -8.56 -1.10 -10.54
N ALA A 44 -9.78 -1.34 -10.04
CA ALA A 44 -10.15 -0.97 -8.68
C ALA A 44 -9.28 -1.65 -7.62
N ASP A 45 -9.00 -2.95 -7.76
CA ASP A 45 -8.09 -3.68 -6.87
C ASP A 45 -6.67 -3.11 -6.92
N GLY A 46 -6.15 -2.80 -8.11
CA GLY A 46 -4.84 -2.18 -8.27
C GLY A 46 -4.73 -0.82 -7.56
N VAL A 47 -5.77 0.02 -7.66
CA VAL A 47 -5.84 1.29 -6.94
C VAL A 47 -5.82 1.10 -5.43
N VAL A 48 -6.56 0.11 -4.91
CA VAL A 48 -6.60 -0.19 -3.47
C VAL A 48 -5.24 -0.69 -2.95
N VAL A 49 -4.55 -1.54 -3.71
CA VAL A 49 -3.22 -2.07 -3.35
C VAL A 49 -2.18 -0.95 -3.21
N ILE A 50 -2.27 0.10 -4.03
CA ILE A 50 -1.35 1.25 -3.98
C ILE A 50 -1.75 2.22 -2.87
N ILE A 51 -3.04 2.58 -2.79
CA ILE A 51 -3.52 3.59 -1.85
C ILE A 51 -3.50 3.09 -0.40
N GLY A 52 -3.78 1.81 -0.16
CA GLY A 52 -3.81 1.20 1.18
C GLY A 52 -2.56 1.51 2.02
N PRO A 53 -1.36 1.09 1.60
CA PRO A 53 -0.13 1.35 2.35
C PRO A 53 0.21 2.83 2.47
N ILE A 54 -0.03 3.64 1.43
CA ILE A 54 0.22 5.08 1.45
C ILE A 54 -0.67 5.77 2.49
N ALA A 55 -1.96 5.42 2.52
CA ALA A 55 -2.93 5.96 3.46
C ALA A 55 -2.56 5.60 4.91
N THR A 56 -2.15 4.35 5.17
CA THR A 56 -1.67 3.94 6.51
C THR A 56 -0.46 4.75 6.96
N ILE A 57 0.53 4.95 6.08
CA ILE A 57 1.73 5.75 6.41
C ILE A 57 1.35 7.20 6.71
N MET A 58 0.52 7.81 5.88
CA MET A 58 0.06 9.19 6.10
C MET A 58 -0.70 9.34 7.42
N LEU A 59 -1.52 8.35 7.80
CA LEU A 59 -2.28 8.37 9.04
C LEU A 59 -1.34 8.34 10.26
N ILE A 60 -0.28 7.52 10.21
CA ILE A 60 0.76 7.47 11.25
C ILE A 60 1.50 8.81 11.34
N VAL A 61 1.96 9.35 10.21
CA VAL A 61 2.71 10.62 10.16
C VAL A 61 1.87 11.77 10.69
N ALA A 62 0.60 11.84 10.29
CA ALA A 62 -0.31 12.89 10.74
C ALA A 62 -0.62 12.77 12.24
N GLY A 63 -0.74 11.55 12.77
CA GLY A 63 -0.87 11.30 14.21
C GLY A 63 0.34 11.76 15.01
N ILE A 64 1.56 11.41 14.56
CA ILE A 64 2.81 11.87 15.18
C ILE A 64 2.92 13.40 15.11
N LEU A 65 2.60 13.99 13.96
CA LEU A 65 2.63 15.43 13.78
C LEU A 65 1.65 16.14 14.73
N TYR A 66 0.45 15.59 14.92
CA TYR A 66 -0.54 16.14 15.84
C TYR A 66 -0.05 16.08 17.30
N LEU A 67 0.47 14.93 17.74
CA LEU A 67 0.98 14.74 19.10
C LEU A 67 2.21 15.60 19.40
N THR A 68 3.11 15.76 18.42
CA THR A 68 4.35 16.54 18.58
C THR A 68 4.17 18.04 18.33
N SER A 69 2.95 18.52 18.06
CA SER A 69 2.71 19.94 17.75
C SER A 69 2.83 20.86 18.96
N ALA A 70 2.82 20.34 20.19
CA ALA A 70 3.11 21.09 21.43
C ALA A 70 2.36 22.44 21.58
N GLY A 71 1.14 22.54 21.05
CA GLY A 71 0.33 23.76 21.10
C GLY A 71 0.61 24.79 20.00
N ASN A 72 1.54 24.53 19.08
CA ASN A 72 1.73 25.39 17.91
C ASN A 72 0.52 25.27 16.95
N PRO A 73 -0.27 26.34 16.73
CA PRO A 73 -1.51 26.28 15.96
C PRO A 73 -1.28 25.92 14.49
N GLU A 74 -0.15 26.33 13.90
CA GLU A 74 0.20 26.04 12.51
C GLU A 74 0.48 24.54 12.32
N ARG A 75 1.25 23.93 13.24
CA ARG A 75 1.55 22.49 13.19
C ARG A 75 0.31 21.63 13.44
N ILE A 76 -0.57 22.08 14.34
CA ILE A 76 -1.87 21.44 14.59
C ILE A 76 -2.74 21.49 13.33
N ASN A 77 -2.79 22.64 12.65
CA ASN A 77 -3.59 22.79 11.44
C ASN A 77 -3.06 21.90 10.31
N ASN A 78 -1.74 21.86 10.12
CA ASN A 78 -1.10 20.98 9.14
C ASN A 78 -1.37 19.48 9.44
N ALA A 79 -1.31 19.08 10.71
CA ALA A 79 -1.64 17.71 11.12
C ALA A 79 -3.11 17.37 10.84
N LYS A 80 -4.04 18.29 11.11
CA LYS A 80 -5.48 18.10 10.81
C LYS A 80 -5.72 17.94 9.31
N THR A 81 -5.11 18.79 8.50
CA THR A 81 -5.21 18.70 7.04
C THR A 81 -4.65 17.37 6.52
N ALA A 82 -3.50 16.92 7.04
CA ALA A 82 -2.93 15.63 6.71
C ALA A 82 -3.83 14.45 7.11
N LEU A 83 -4.47 14.52 8.29
CA LEU A 83 -5.45 13.52 8.72
C LEU A 83 -6.67 13.48 7.79
N ILE A 84 -7.19 14.63 7.38
CA ILE A 84 -8.32 14.71 6.45
C ILE A 84 -7.96 14.05 5.12
N TYR A 85 -6.78 14.35 4.56
CA TYR A 85 -6.33 13.71 3.31
C TYR A 85 -6.14 12.20 3.45
N ALA A 86 -5.60 11.72 4.59
CA ALA A 86 -5.48 10.29 4.85
C ALA A 86 -6.86 9.61 4.90
N VAL A 87 -7.84 10.22 5.57
CA VAL A 87 -9.23 9.72 5.66
C VAL A 87 -9.90 9.71 4.28
N ILE A 88 -9.73 10.77 3.49
CA ILE A 88 -10.26 10.83 2.12
C ILE A 88 -9.64 9.72 1.26
N GLY A 89 -8.33 9.47 1.37
CA GLY A 89 -7.66 8.38 0.65
C GLY A 89 -8.26 7.00 0.97
N ILE A 90 -8.54 6.74 2.26
CA ILE A 90 -9.20 5.50 2.70
C ILE A 90 -10.63 5.43 2.16
N ALA A 91 -11.39 6.53 2.23
CA ALA A 91 -12.75 6.59 1.73
C ALA A 91 -12.81 6.27 0.23
N VAL A 92 -11.91 6.85 -0.57
CA VAL A 92 -11.80 6.59 -2.01
C VAL A 92 -11.46 5.13 -2.28
N ALA A 93 -10.54 4.53 -1.52
CA ALA A 93 -10.20 3.11 -1.67
C ALA A 93 -11.41 2.19 -1.42
N ILE A 94 -12.22 2.50 -0.40
CA ILE A 94 -13.45 1.75 -0.10
C ILE A 94 -14.50 1.95 -1.22
N SER A 95 -14.68 3.20 -1.67
CA SER A 95 -15.61 3.53 -2.76
C SER A 95 -15.23 2.87 -4.08
N ALA A 96 -13.94 2.72 -4.39
CA ALA A 96 -13.47 2.08 -5.62
C ALA A 96 -13.99 0.63 -5.76
N LYS A 97 -13.98 -0.15 -4.66
CA LYS A 97 -14.54 -1.51 -4.66
C LYS A 97 -16.06 -1.51 -4.82
N GLY A 98 -16.75 -0.63 -4.10
CA GLY A 98 -18.21 -0.51 -4.20
C GLY A 98 -18.69 -0.17 -5.62
N VAL A 99 -18.00 0.74 -6.31
CA VAL A 99 -18.31 1.11 -7.70
C VAL A 99 -18.00 -0.05 -8.66
N ALA A 100 -16.86 -0.73 -8.47
CA ALA A 100 -16.48 -1.87 -9.32
C ALA A 100 -17.47 -3.04 -9.21
N GLU A 101 -17.96 -3.33 -8.01
CA GLU A 101 -19.00 -4.35 -7.78
C GLU A 101 -20.33 -3.93 -8.39
N PHE A 102 -20.75 -2.68 -8.21
CA PHE A 102 -21.99 -2.16 -8.79
C PHE A 102 -22.02 -2.30 -10.32
N ILE A 103 -20.95 -1.90 -11.01
CA ILE A 103 -20.83 -2.06 -12.46
C ILE A 103 -20.82 -3.56 -12.84
N GLY A 104 -20.12 -4.39 -12.06
CA GLY A 104 -20.05 -5.83 -12.26
C GLY A 104 -21.37 -6.58 -12.05
N THR A 105 -22.36 -5.97 -11.40
CA THR A 105 -23.72 -6.53 -11.25
C THR A 105 -24.69 -6.02 -12.32
N THR A 106 -24.45 -4.83 -12.87
CA THR A 106 -25.27 -4.22 -13.94
C THR A 106 -24.96 -4.84 -15.31
N LEU A 107 -23.71 -5.24 -15.54
CA LEU A 107 -23.30 -6.03 -16.69
C LEU A 107 -23.58 -7.52 -16.43
N LYS A 108 -24.84 -7.92 -16.64
CA LYS A 108 -25.26 -9.31 -16.73
C LYS A 108 -25.34 -9.74 -18.19
#